data_AF-A0A7S0L2Y7-F1
#
_entry.id   AF-A0A7S0L2Y7-F1
#
_cell.length_a   1.000
_cell.length_b   1.000
_cell.length_c   1.000
_cell.angle_alpha   90.00
_cell.angle_beta   90.00
_cell.angle_gamma   90.00
#
_symmetry.space_group_name_H-M   'P 1'
#
loop_
_entity.id
_entity.type
_entity.pdbx_description
1 polymer ?
#
loop_
_entity_poly.entity_id
_entity_poly.type
_entity_poly.pdbx_seq_one_letter_code
_entity_poly.pdbx_strand_id
1 'polypeptide(L)'
;TCDECDHGFIVMNRPWALRQLVKHDRYRQIQEKYIMVMETDHLILRPPVNRAKPDRPVAFGFYYMTYKYDAKKLKPVVARFWDPDDVDAVGPSPLIISKSLLGDLVGPWWRLALELKRDAEADKAFGWVLEMWAWALTTAQRGVKHLVLPEFQAEPGGAGMASIDKYFLLHYTFDLEMSKWKWSKRKFMFTYPPPISLPSSNSAFSLISAKPRASIVTFATMMNEAIAALPNWKAAK
;
A
#
# COMPACT_ATOMS: atom_id res chain seq x y z
N THR A 1 8.69 21.50 17.51
CA THR A 1 8.90 20.35 16.59
C THR A 1 8.27 20.70 15.25
N CYS A 2 8.88 20.32 14.13
CA CYS A 2 8.36 20.60 12.79
C CYS A 2 7.34 19.51 12.41
N ASP A 3 6.08 19.88 12.19
CA ASP A 3 5.00 18.93 11.88
C ASP A 3 5.08 18.43 10.44
N GLU A 4 5.72 19.19 9.56
CA GLU A 4 5.82 18.93 8.12
C GLU A 4 7.14 18.24 7.73
N CYS A 5 7.96 17.90 8.73
CA CYS A 5 9.22 17.19 8.56
C CYS A 5 9.00 15.70 8.88
N ASP A 6 9.64 14.80 8.14
CA ASP A 6 9.44 13.36 8.35
C ASP A 6 10.12 12.83 9.62
N HIS A 7 11.15 13.51 10.13
CA HIS A 7 12.00 13.07 11.25
C HIS A 7 12.46 11.60 11.12
N GLY A 8 12.72 11.15 9.89
CA GLY A 8 13.08 9.76 9.59
C GLY A 8 11.90 8.77 9.54
N PHE A 9 10.67 9.23 9.80
CA PHE A 9 9.44 8.45 9.66
C PHE A 9 8.74 8.75 8.33
N ILE A 10 9.38 8.32 7.24
CA ILE A 10 9.02 8.65 5.87
C ILE A 10 7.59 8.27 5.45
N VAL A 11 6.95 7.34 6.17
CA VAL A 11 5.57 6.92 5.85
C VAL A 11 4.55 8.06 6.07
N MET A 12 4.88 9.06 6.89
CA MET A 12 4.08 10.28 7.04
C MET A 12 3.98 11.11 5.76
N ASN A 13 4.87 10.87 4.78
CA ASN A 13 4.80 11.55 3.49
C ASN A 13 3.51 11.23 2.74
N ARG A 14 2.86 10.09 2.99
CA ARG A 14 1.60 9.73 2.32
C ARG A 14 0.43 10.63 2.75
N PRO A 15 0.05 10.71 4.05
CA PRO A 15 -0.98 11.65 4.47
C PRO A 15 -0.59 13.11 4.20
N TRP A 16 0.71 13.44 4.25
CA TRP A 16 1.17 14.78 3.92
C TRP A 16 0.99 15.13 2.44
N ALA A 17 1.36 14.24 1.52
CA ALA A 17 1.19 14.43 0.08
C ALA A 17 -0.29 14.57 -0.29
N LEU A 18 -1.17 13.73 0.26
CA LEU A 18 -2.61 13.87 0.05
C LEU A 18 -3.15 15.17 0.64
N ARG A 19 -2.65 15.62 1.80
CA ARG A 19 -3.01 16.92 2.39
C ARG A 19 -2.62 18.09 1.49
N GLN A 20 -1.45 18.03 0.88
CA GLN A 20 -1.02 19.04 -0.10
C GLN A 20 -1.90 18.99 -1.35
N LEU A 21 -2.19 17.79 -1.88
CA LEU A 21 -3.05 17.61 -3.04
C LEU A 21 -4.44 18.22 -2.80
N VAL A 22 -5.15 17.84 -1.73
CA VAL A 22 -6.53 18.32 -1.49
C VAL A 22 -6.63 19.83 -1.26
N LYS A 23 -5.53 20.47 -0.84
CA LYS A 23 -5.43 21.93 -0.69
C LYS A 23 -5.08 22.65 -1.98
N HIS A 24 -4.49 21.96 -2.95
CA HIS A 24 -4.03 22.55 -4.19
C HIS A 24 -5.21 22.81 -5.15
N ASP A 25 -5.21 23.92 -5.88
CA ASP A 25 -6.34 24.30 -6.75
C ASP A 25 -6.63 23.27 -7.85
N ARG A 26 -5.59 22.59 -8.35
CA ARG A 26 -5.73 21.46 -9.30
C ARG A 26 -6.63 20.33 -8.78
N TYR A 27 -6.73 20.11 -7.47
CA TYR A 27 -7.65 19.10 -6.93
C TYR A 27 -9.11 19.44 -7.22
N ARG A 28 -9.47 20.73 -7.18
CA ARG A 28 -10.81 21.20 -7.54
C ARG A 28 -11.10 21.00 -9.03
N GLN A 29 -10.06 21.02 -9.87
CA GLN A 29 -10.15 20.87 -11.33
C GLN A 29 -10.33 19.41 -11.80
N ILE A 30 -10.07 18.42 -10.94
CA ILE A 30 -10.32 16.99 -11.24
C ILE A 30 -11.81 16.79 -11.50
N GLN A 31 -12.20 16.33 -12.69
CA GLN A 31 -13.61 16.17 -13.09
C GLN A 31 -14.20 14.88 -12.53
N GLU A 32 -13.35 13.89 -12.30
CA GLU A 32 -13.71 12.58 -11.78
C GLU A 32 -14.28 12.69 -10.36
N LYS A 33 -15.42 12.04 -10.14
CA LYS A 33 -16.08 12.00 -8.82
C LYS A 33 -15.37 11.08 -7.83
N TYR A 34 -14.54 10.16 -8.33
CA TYR A 34 -13.83 9.17 -7.53
C TYR A 34 -12.35 9.22 -7.87
N ILE A 35 -11.54 9.04 -6.84
CA ILE A 35 -10.09 9.05 -6.92
C ILE A 35 -9.60 7.68 -6.45
N MET A 36 -8.63 7.12 -7.18
CA MET A 36 -7.89 5.96 -6.74
C MET A 36 -6.57 6.41 -6.11
N VAL A 37 -6.36 6.03 -4.85
CA VAL A 37 -5.07 6.18 -4.16
C VAL A 37 -4.34 4.85 -4.26
N MET A 38 -3.10 4.88 -4.73
CA MET A 38 -2.22 3.73 -4.85
C MET A 38 -0.78 4.11 -4.50
N GLU A 39 -0.04 3.16 -3.96
CA GLU A 39 1.42 3.27 -3.78
C GLU A 39 2.16 3.08 -5.12
N THR A 40 3.37 3.64 -5.19
CA THR A 40 4.24 3.60 -6.38
C THR A 40 4.77 2.21 -6.72
N ASP A 41 4.61 1.24 -5.81
CA ASP A 41 4.97 -0.16 -5.99
C ASP A 41 3.76 -1.07 -6.25
N HIS A 42 2.67 -0.49 -6.75
CA HIS A 42 1.58 -1.24 -7.36
C HIS A 42 1.75 -1.31 -8.87
N LEU A 43 1.54 -2.51 -9.41
CA LEU A 43 1.32 -2.73 -10.83
C LEU A 43 -0.17 -2.94 -11.08
N ILE A 44 -0.72 -2.24 -12.08
CA ILE A 44 -2.11 -2.42 -12.52
C ILE A 44 -2.15 -3.63 -13.44
N LEU A 45 -2.69 -4.75 -12.97
CA LEU A 45 -2.81 -5.99 -13.75
C LEU A 45 -3.96 -5.89 -14.76
N ARG A 46 -5.03 -5.19 -14.38
CA ARG A 46 -6.23 -4.97 -15.19
C ARG A 46 -7.02 -3.77 -14.65
N PRO A 47 -7.89 -3.13 -15.44
CA PRO A 47 -8.66 -1.97 -15.01
C PRO A 47 -9.45 -2.25 -13.71
N PRO A 48 -9.22 -1.49 -12.62
CA PRO A 48 -9.98 -1.63 -11.39
C PRO A 48 -11.45 -1.28 -11.61
N VAL A 49 -12.35 -2.12 -11.09
CA VAL A 49 -13.79 -1.82 -11.12
C VAL A 49 -14.14 -0.91 -9.95
N ASN A 50 -14.61 0.31 -10.26
CA ASN A 50 -15.06 1.23 -9.22
C ASN A 50 -16.37 0.73 -8.59
N ARG A 51 -16.28 0.23 -7.35
CA ARG A 51 -17.44 -0.15 -6.51
C ARG A 51 -17.72 0.84 -5.38
N ALA A 52 -17.04 1.99 -5.38
CA ALA A 52 -17.19 2.99 -4.34
C ALA A 52 -18.54 3.71 -4.47
N LYS A 53 -19.05 4.16 -3.33
CA LYS A 53 -20.19 5.08 -3.22
C LYS A 53 -19.72 6.41 -2.63
N PRO A 54 -20.54 7.49 -2.67
CA PRO A 54 -20.14 8.78 -2.12
C PRO A 54 -19.64 8.72 -0.68
N ASP A 55 -20.24 7.85 0.13
CA ASP A 55 -20.03 7.63 1.57
C ASP A 55 -19.34 6.30 1.91
N ARG A 56 -19.13 5.42 0.92
CA ARG A 56 -18.58 4.07 1.12
C ARG A 56 -17.41 3.79 0.16
N PRO A 57 -16.16 4.07 0.58
CA PRO A 57 -14.97 3.76 -0.21
C PRO A 57 -14.75 2.25 -0.38
N VAL A 58 -13.89 1.88 -1.35
CA VAL A 58 -13.40 0.51 -1.55
C VAL A 58 -11.94 0.47 -1.14
N ALA A 59 -11.56 -0.49 -0.30
CA ALA A 59 -10.18 -0.65 0.14
C ALA A 59 -9.78 -2.12 0.17
N PHE A 60 -8.47 -2.37 0.16
CA PHE A 60 -7.93 -3.69 0.44
C PHE A 60 -7.87 -3.96 1.95
N GLY A 61 -8.14 -5.21 2.33
CA GLY A 61 -8.10 -5.66 3.71
C GLY A 61 -6.72 -6.21 4.08
N PHE A 62 -6.09 -5.64 5.10
CA PHE A 62 -4.80 -6.08 5.61
C PHE A 62 -5.00 -6.94 6.86
N TYR A 63 -4.55 -8.19 6.82
CA TYR A 63 -4.75 -9.15 7.91
C TYR A 63 -4.13 -8.71 9.24
N TYR A 64 -3.12 -7.83 9.21
CA TYR A 64 -2.45 -7.28 10.40
C TYR A 64 -3.06 -5.95 10.89
N MET A 65 -3.97 -5.33 10.13
CA MET A 65 -4.63 -4.07 10.50
C MET A 65 -5.85 -4.29 11.37
N THR A 66 -5.80 -5.26 12.28
CA THR A 66 -6.85 -5.52 13.26
C THR A 66 -6.23 -5.75 14.62
N TYR A 67 -6.88 -5.28 15.69
CA TYR A 67 -6.38 -5.52 17.04
C TYR A 67 -6.23 -7.01 17.33
N LYS A 68 -7.01 -7.87 16.64
CA LYS A 68 -7.00 -9.33 16.78
C LYS A 68 -5.68 -9.97 16.36
N TYR A 69 -4.86 -9.28 15.56
CA TYR A 69 -3.54 -9.76 15.15
C TYR A 69 -2.58 -9.89 16.35
N ASP A 70 -2.63 -8.92 17.28
CA ASP A 70 -1.93 -8.96 18.56
C ASP A 70 -2.77 -8.24 19.62
N ALA A 71 -3.76 -8.94 20.17
CA ALA A 71 -4.77 -8.34 21.03
C ALA A 71 -4.20 -7.75 22.32
N LYS A 72 -3.11 -8.32 22.85
CA LYS A 72 -2.45 -7.82 24.07
C LYS A 72 -1.80 -6.46 23.81
N LYS A 73 -1.15 -6.31 22.66
CA LYS A 73 -0.45 -5.09 22.27
C LYS A 73 -1.40 -4.01 21.73
N LEU A 74 -2.32 -4.38 20.84
CA LEU A 74 -3.06 -3.43 20.02
C LEU A 74 -4.39 -3.02 20.66
N LYS A 75 -5.13 -3.94 21.29
CA LYS A 75 -6.48 -3.62 21.81
C LYS A 75 -6.47 -2.45 22.82
N PRO A 76 -5.56 -2.40 23.81
CA PRO A 76 -5.53 -1.29 24.77
C PRO A 76 -5.26 0.05 24.10
N VAL A 77 -4.39 0.08 23.09
CA VAL A 77 -4.05 1.31 22.36
C VAL A 77 -5.19 1.75 21.47
N VAL A 78 -5.76 0.86 20.65
CA VAL A 78 -6.89 1.18 19.75
C VAL A 78 -8.08 1.70 20.57
N ALA A 79 -8.39 1.07 21.70
CA ALA A 79 -9.50 1.45 22.59
C ALA A 79 -9.38 2.87 23.18
N ARG A 80 -8.17 3.47 23.19
CA ARG A 80 -7.98 4.87 23.60
C ARG A 80 -8.47 5.86 22.54
N PHE A 81 -8.54 5.44 21.28
CA PHE A 81 -8.87 6.31 20.14
C PHE A 81 -10.24 6.01 19.51
N TRP A 82 -10.71 4.75 19.55
CA TRP A 82 -12.03 4.32 19.08
C TRP A 82 -12.41 2.91 19.57
N ASP A 83 -13.67 2.50 19.35
CA ASP A 83 -14.09 1.11 19.57
C ASP A 83 -13.30 0.15 18.64
N PRO A 84 -12.48 -0.77 19.18
CA PRO A 84 -11.68 -1.69 18.37
C PRO A 84 -12.48 -2.59 17.43
N ASP A 85 -13.75 -2.90 17.75
CA ASP A 85 -14.60 -3.73 16.90
C ASP A 85 -15.28 -2.94 15.77
N ASP A 86 -15.21 -1.61 15.81
CA ASP A 86 -15.75 -0.71 14.78
C ASP A 86 -14.68 -0.22 13.78
N VAL A 87 -13.43 -0.67 13.90
CA VAL A 87 -12.33 -0.30 13.00
C VAL A 87 -12.19 -1.32 11.86
N ASP A 88 -12.37 -0.88 10.61
CA ASP A 88 -12.13 -1.73 9.44
C ASP A 88 -10.64 -2.04 9.30
N ALA A 89 -10.30 -3.28 8.94
CA ALA A 89 -8.91 -3.73 8.79
C ALA A 89 -8.28 -3.28 7.47
N VAL A 90 -8.17 -1.98 7.26
CA VAL A 90 -7.75 -1.35 6.00
C VAL A 90 -6.64 -0.32 6.22
N GLY A 91 -6.01 0.10 5.12
CA GLY A 91 -5.14 1.27 5.07
C GLY A 91 -5.62 2.28 4.02
N PRO A 92 -4.86 3.37 3.81
CA PRO A 92 -5.21 4.43 2.85
C PRO A 92 -4.91 4.05 1.39
N SER A 93 -4.32 2.88 1.15
CA SER A 93 -3.97 2.38 -0.18
C SER A 93 -3.94 0.85 -0.20
N PRO A 94 -4.38 0.20 -1.29
CA PRO A 94 -5.12 0.79 -2.40
C PRO A 94 -6.54 1.17 -1.96
N LEU A 95 -7.03 2.30 -2.47
CA LEU A 95 -8.30 2.89 -2.08
C LEU A 95 -8.99 3.51 -3.30
N ILE A 96 -10.29 3.28 -3.46
CA ILE A 96 -11.15 4.08 -4.34
C ILE A 96 -12.16 4.81 -3.46
N ILE A 97 -12.17 6.13 -3.53
CA ILE A 97 -12.93 7.00 -2.63
C ILE A 97 -13.53 8.17 -3.40
N SER A 98 -14.69 8.69 -2.96
CA SER A 98 -15.25 9.89 -3.55
C SER A 98 -14.35 11.10 -3.30
N LYS A 99 -14.25 12.01 -4.28
CA LYS A 99 -13.43 13.23 -4.17
C LYS A 99 -13.84 14.10 -2.98
N SER A 100 -15.14 14.16 -2.68
CA SER A 100 -15.64 14.90 -1.51
C SER A 100 -15.16 14.27 -0.22
N LEU A 101 -15.38 12.95 -0.05
CA LEU A 101 -15.05 12.25 1.18
C LEU A 101 -13.53 12.25 1.44
N LEU A 102 -12.71 12.12 0.40
CA LEU A 102 -11.25 12.24 0.53
C LEU A 102 -10.87 13.64 1.06
N GLY A 103 -11.49 14.70 0.54
CA GLY A 103 -11.27 16.07 1.02
C GLY A 103 -11.60 16.23 2.51
N ASP A 104 -12.67 15.60 2.97
CA ASP A 104 -13.15 15.69 4.36
C ASP A 104 -12.32 14.87 5.36
N LEU A 105 -11.67 13.79 4.90
CA LEU A 105 -10.93 12.85 5.74
C LEU A 105 -9.43 13.15 5.84
N VAL A 106 -8.80 13.72 4.80
CA VAL A 106 -7.33 13.88 4.75
C VAL A 106 -6.81 14.80 5.86
N GLY A 107 -7.50 15.89 6.16
CA GLY A 107 -7.11 16.80 7.24
C GLY A 107 -7.14 16.16 8.63
N PRO A 108 -8.26 15.53 9.03
CA PRO A 108 -8.36 14.73 10.26
C PRO A 108 -7.35 13.59 10.33
N TRP A 109 -7.18 12.83 9.25
CA TRP A 109 -6.24 11.72 9.17
C TRP A 109 -4.80 12.16 9.43
N TRP A 110 -4.37 13.24 8.78
CA TRP A 110 -3.05 13.83 9.01
C TRP A 110 -2.84 14.22 10.47
N ARG A 111 -3.84 14.87 11.10
CA ARG A 111 -3.74 15.28 12.51
C ARG A 111 -3.65 14.08 13.44
N LEU A 112 -4.48 13.05 13.22
CA LEU A 112 -4.43 11.84 14.03
C LEU A 112 -3.10 11.11 13.85
N ALA A 113 -2.55 11.04 12.63
CA ALA A 113 -1.24 10.44 12.40
C ALA A 113 -0.13 11.15 13.20
N LEU A 114 -0.15 12.49 13.28
CA LEU A 114 0.78 13.25 14.13
C LEU A 114 0.57 13.01 15.62
N GLU A 115 -0.68 12.92 16.06
CA GLU A 115 -1.04 12.62 17.45
C GLU A 115 -0.53 11.24 17.87
N LEU A 116 -0.85 10.21 17.08
CA LEU A 116 -0.37 8.84 17.30
C LEU A 116 1.16 8.77 17.30
N LYS A 117 1.83 9.52 16.43
CA LYS A 117 3.30 9.54 16.36
C LYS A 117 3.94 10.18 17.60
N ARG A 118 3.26 11.10 18.26
CA ARG A 118 3.72 11.76 19.50
C ARG A 118 3.37 10.96 20.75
N ASP A 119 2.39 10.06 20.64
CA ASP A 119 2.01 9.15 21.71
C ASP A 119 2.99 7.96 21.76
N ALA A 120 3.78 7.88 22.83
CA ALA A 120 4.82 6.86 22.96
C ALA A 120 4.28 5.42 22.92
N GLU A 121 3.08 5.17 23.44
CA GLU A 121 2.47 3.84 23.43
C GLU A 121 1.94 3.50 22.03
N ALA A 122 1.28 4.45 21.36
CA ALA A 122 0.76 4.25 20.02
C ALA A 122 1.88 4.13 18.98
N ASP A 123 2.94 4.94 19.05
CA ASP A 123 4.11 4.84 18.18
C ASP A 123 4.78 3.47 18.32
N LYS A 124 4.99 3.02 19.56
CA LYS A 124 5.52 1.68 19.85
C LYS A 124 4.58 0.57 19.37
N ALA A 125 3.27 0.75 19.53
CA ALA A 125 2.30 -0.27 19.20
C ALA A 125 2.12 -0.44 17.69
N PHE A 126 1.87 0.66 16.98
CA PHE A 126 1.56 0.67 15.56
C PHE A 126 2.82 0.65 14.68
N GLY A 127 3.92 1.25 15.15
CA GLY A 127 5.22 1.22 14.46
C GLY A 127 5.14 1.72 13.01
N TRP A 128 5.70 0.93 12.08
CA TRP A 128 5.84 1.33 10.68
C TRP A 128 4.51 1.61 9.96
N VAL A 129 3.41 0.99 10.41
CA VAL A 129 2.08 1.12 9.79
C VAL A 129 1.18 2.09 10.55
N LEU A 130 1.75 2.98 11.37
CA LEU A 130 1.00 3.93 12.19
C LEU A 130 0.08 4.84 11.38
N GLU A 131 0.52 5.32 10.21
CA GLU A 131 -0.34 6.15 9.37
C GLU A 131 -1.52 5.38 8.76
N MET A 132 -1.39 4.05 8.59
CA MET A 132 -2.50 3.18 8.21
C MET A 132 -3.51 3.04 9.36
N TRP A 133 -3.03 2.93 10.61
CA TRP A 133 -3.90 2.92 11.79
C TRP A 133 -4.62 4.27 11.95
N ALA A 134 -3.91 5.37 11.74
CA ALA A 134 -4.51 6.70 11.72
C ALA A 134 -5.62 6.81 10.68
N TRP A 135 -5.45 6.22 9.48
CA TRP A 135 -6.50 6.18 8.45
C TRP A 135 -7.74 5.43 8.96
N ALA A 136 -7.56 4.18 9.39
CA ALA A 136 -8.65 3.31 9.81
C ALA A 136 -9.44 3.90 11.00
N LEU A 137 -8.73 4.45 11.99
CA LEU A 137 -9.33 5.14 13.13
C LEU A 137 -10.08 6.41 12.71
N THR A 138 -9.49 7.23 11.82
CA THR A 138 -10.15 8.45 11.34
C THR A 138 -11.44 8.13 10.60
N THR A 139 -11.45 7.10 9.75
CA THR A 139 -12.66 6.69 9.04
C THR A 139 -13.73 6.19 10.00
N ALA A 140 -13.36 5.40 11.01
CA ALA A 140 -14.29 4.90 12.02
C ALA A 140 -14.89 6.05 12.85
N GLN A 141 -14.06 6.99 13.33
CA GLN A 141 -14.48 8.21 14.02
C GLN A 141 -15.43 9.10 13.20
N ARG A 142 -15.42 8.96 11.86
CA ARG A 142 -16.30 9.69 10.94
C ARG A 142 -17.50 8.87 10.46
N GLY A 143 -17.72 7.67 11.01
CA GLY A 143 -18.81 6.79 10.61
C GLY A 143 -18.66 6.23 9.19
N VAL A 144 -17.44 6.26 8.63
CA VAL A 144 -17.15 5.77 7.28
C VAL A 144 -16.75 4.31 7.34
N LYS A 145 -17.51 3.46 6.64
CA LYS A 145 -17.19 2.04 6.45
C LYS A 145 -16.70 1.77 5.03
N HIS A 146 -15.82 0.80 4.89
CA HIS A 146 -15.27 0.40 3.60
C HIS A 146 -16.00 -0.81 3.04
N LEU A 147 -16.13 -0.88 1.72
CA LEU A 147 -16.20 -2.15 1.04
C LEU A 147 -14.79 -2.75 0.99
N VAL A 148 -14.51 -3.69 1.88
CA VAL A 148 -13.23 -4.41 1.89
C VAL A 148 -13.25 -5.45 0.76
N LEU A 149 -12.38 -5.27 -0.23
CA LEU A 149 -12.33 -6.10 -1.43
C LEU A 149 -11.03 -6.93 -1.47
N PRO A 150 -11.08 -8.25 -1.18
CA PRO A 150 -9.90 -9.11 -1.20
C PRO A 150 -9.20 -9.17 -2.56
N GLU A 151 -9.96 -9.07 -3.65
CA GLU A 151 -9.44 -9.07 -5.02
C GLU A 151 -8.76 -7.76 -5.43
N PHE A 152 -8.80 -6.72 -4.58
CA PHE A 152 -8.25 -5.41 -4.98
C PHE A 152 -6.75 -5.50 -5.25
N GLN A 153 -6.02 -6.28 -4.44
CA GLN A 153 -4.58 -6.42 -4.52
C GLN A 153 -4.12 -7.85 -4.23
N ALA A 154 -3.18 -8.34 -5.05
CA ALA A 154 -2.33 -9.47 -4.71
C ALA A 154 -1.15 -8.98 -3.85
N GLU A 155 -0.94 -9.64 -2.71
CA GLU A 155 0.21 -9.40 -1.82
C GLU A 155 1.00 -10.72 -1.68
N PRO A 156 1.87 -11.05 -2.64
CA PRO A 156 2.38 -12.41 -2.79
C PRO A 156 3.47 -12.82 -1.80
N GLY A 157 3.87 -11.94 -0.87
CA GLY A 157 5.07 -12.14 -0.05
C GLY A 157 6.34 -12.30 -0.90
N GLY A 158 7.45 -12.66 -0.27
CA GLY A 158 8.72 -12.82 -1.01
C GLY A 158 8.76 -14.03 -1.94
N ALA A 159 8.05 -15.11 -1.60
CA ALA A 159 8.06 -16.35 -2.38
C ALA A 159 7.20 -16.31 -3.66
N GLY A 160 6.37 -15.28 -3.85
CA GLY A 160 5.46 -15.18 -4.98
C GLY A 160 4.16 -15.99 -4.82
N MET A 161 3.15 -15.62 -5.62
CA MET A 161 1.87 -16.33 -5.79
C MET A 161 1.77 -17.07 -7.13
N ALA A 162 1.17 -18.26 -7.08
CA ALA A 162 0.99 -19.13 -8.25
C ALA A 162 -0.03 -18.60 -9.27
N SER A 163 -1.07 -17.90 -8.83
CA SER A 163 -2.07 -17.26 -9.69
C SER A 163 -2.37 -15.86 -9.15
N ILE A 164 -2.55 -14.92 -10.08
CA ILE A 164 -2.90 -13.52 -9.80
C ILE A 164 -4.07 -13.02 -10.64
N ASP A 165 -4.72 -13.90 -11.41
CA ASP A 165 -5.70 -13.53 -12.45
C ASP A 165 -6.96 -12.86 -11.89
N LYS A 166 -7.27 -13.15 -10.63
CA LYS A 166 -8.41 -12.58 -9.92
C LYS A 166 -8.11 -11.22 -9.27
N TYR A 167 -6.89 -10.70 -9.32
CA TYR A 167 -6.55 -9.44 -8.67
C TYR A 167 -6.52 -8.26 -9.63
N PHE A 168 -6.78 -7.06 -9.14
CA PHE A 168 -6.65 -5.83 -9.95
C PHE A 168 -5.23 -5.26 -9.90
N LEU A 169 -4.60 -5.34 -8.74
CA LEU A 169 -3.26 -4.85 -8.49
C LEU A 169 -2.32 -5.97 -8.07
N LEU A 170 -1.04 -5.81 -8.35
CA LEU A 170 0.06 -6.56 -7.76
C LEU A 170 0.92 -5.60 -6.94
N HIS A 171 1.06 -5.84 -5.63
CA HIS A 171 1.90 -5.04 -4.75
C HIS A 171 3.24 -5.73 -4.53
N TYR A 172 4.33 -5.18 -5.09
CA TYR A 172 5.68 -5.72 -4.94
C TYR A 172 6.42 -5.09 -3.74
N THR A 173 5.77 -5.10 -2.58
CA THR A 173 6.30 -4.47 -1.36
C THR A 173 7.47 -5.23 -0.72
N PHE A 174 7.40 -6.56 -0.77
CA PHE A 174 8.42 -7.46 -0.24
C PHE A 174 9.53 -7.73 -1.25
N ASP A 175 10.71 -8.05 -0.73
CA ASP A 175 11.80 -8.56 -1.57
C ASP A 175 11.37 -9.90 -2.17
N LEU A 176 11.57 -10.05 -3.48
CA LEU A 176 11.18 -11.24 -4.22
C LEU A 176 12.35 -12.23 -4.21
N GLU A 177 12.10 -13.44 -3.72
CA GLU A 177 13.12 -14.46 -3.58
C GLU A 177 12.62 -15.81 -4.09
N MET A 178 13.40 -16.42 -4.98
CA MET A 178 13.11 -17.74 -5.52
C MET A 178 14.41 -18.50 -5.78
N SER A 179 14.68 -19.52 -4.95
CA SER A 179 15.94 -20.27 -5.00
C SER A 179 17.15 -19.30 -4.90
N LYS A 180 18.07 -19.32 -5.86
CA LYS A 180 19.23 -18.41 -5.92
C LYS A 180 18.90 -17.02 -6.48
N TRP A 181 17.72 -16.83 -7.07
CA TRP A 181 17.30 -15.55 -7.62
C TRP A 181 16.72 -14.67 -6.52
N LYS A 182 17.18 -13.42 -6.46
CA LYS A 182 16.73 -12.43 -5.47
C LYS A 182 16.62 -11.06 -6.11
N TRP A 183 15.49 -10.41 -5.92
CA TRP A 183 15.27 -9.02 -6.33
C TRP A 183 14.73 -8.21 -5.17
N SER A 184 15.30 -7.03 -4.95
CA SER A 184 14.85 -6.10 -3.92
C SER A 184 14.86 -4.69 -4.47
N LYS A 185 13.71 -4.00 -4.39
CA LYS A 185 13.60 -2.58 -4.73
C LYS A 185 14.53 -1.70 -3.91
N ARG A 186 14.92 -2.14 -2.70
CA ARG A 186 15.82 -1.41 -1.79
C ARG A 186 17.24 -1.28 -2.35
N LYS A 187 17.63 -2.13 -3.32
CA LYS A 187 18.90 -1.98 -4.06
C LYS A 187 18.90 -0.80 -5.03
N PHE A 188 17.72 -0.23 -5.31
CA PHE A 188 17.49 0.76 -6.35
C PHE A 188 16.94 2.07 -5.78
N MET A 189 17.24 2.37 -4.52
CA MET A 189 16.79 3.61 -3.85
C MET A 189 17.28 4.89 -4.54
N PHE A 190 18.41 4.83 -5.24
CA PHE A 190 19.06 5.99 -5.87
C PHE A 190 19.41 5.77 -7.35
N THR A 191 18.97 4.65 -7.94
CA THR A 191 19.34 4.25 -9.30
C THR A 191 18.23 3.45 -9.94
N TYR A 192 18.11 3.48 -11.26
CA TYR A 192 17.14 2.62 -11.95
C TYR A 192 17.60 1.16 -12.01
N PRO A 193 16.68 0.18 -11.81
CA PRO A 193 17.02 -1.23 -11.95
C PRO A 193 17.35 -1.58 -13.42
N PRO A 194 18.28 -2.52 -13.66
CA PRO A 194 18.48 -3.09 -14.99
C PRO A 194 17.28 -3.97 -15.38
N PRO A 195 17.20 -4.40 -16.66
CA PRO A 195 16.27 -5.46 -17.05
C PRO A 195 16.37 -6.67 -16.12
N ILE A 196 15.21 -7.14 -15.66
CA ILE A 196 15.06 -8.19 -14.68
C ILE A 196 15.10 -9.54 -15.40
N SER A 197 16.11 -10.35 -15.12
CA SER A 197 16.14 -11.74 -15.55
C SER A 197 15.15 -12.58 -14.75
N LEU A 198 14.50 -13.54 -15.39
CA LEU A 198 13.62 -14.48 -14.69
C LEU A 198 14.46 -15.55 -13.94
N PRO A 199 13.97 -16.07 -12.80
CA PRO A 199 14.61 -17.20 -12.13
C PRO A 199 14.71 -18.40 -13.09
N SER A 200 15.90 -19.00 -13.19
CA SER A 200 16.10 -20.21 -14.00
C SER A 200 15.29 -21.38 -13.42
N SER A 201 14.53 -22.08 -14.25
CA SER A 201 13.83 -23.33 -13.88
C SER A 201 14.78 -24.51 -13.62
N ASN A 202 16.06 -24.37 -14.00
CA ASN A 202 16.99 -25.48 -14.13
C ASN A 202 17.94 -25.57 -12.93
N SER A 203 17.44 -26.13 -11.83
CA SER A 203 18.30 -26.78 -10.84
C SER A 203 18.40 -28.25 -11.20
N ALA A 204 19.54 -28.67 -11.77
CA ALA A 204 19.80 -30.08 -12.14
C ALA A 204 19.81 -31.05 -10.92
N PHE A 205 19.67 -30.53 -9.71
CA PHE A 205 19.68 -31.29 -8.45
C PHE A 205 18.37 -31.17 -7.63
N SER A 206 17.32 -30.56 -8.19
CA SER A 206 16.02 -30.47 -7.53
C SER A 206 14.99 -31.29 -8.27
N LEU A 207 14.45 -32.35 -7.62
CA LEU A 207 13.28 -33.11 -8.09
C LEU A 207 12.01 -32.24 -8.23
N ILE A 208 12.08 -30.97 -7.84
CA ILE A 208 11.08 -29.94 -8.09
C ILE A 208 11.78 -28.84 -8.88
N SER A 209 11.70 -28.87 -10.21
CA SER A 209 11.98 -27.69 -11.03
C SER A 209 10.92 -26.64 -10.67
N ALA A 210 11.23 -25.76 -9.72
CA ALA A 210 10.30 -24.73 -9.31
C ALA A 210 10.11 -23.78 -10.49
N LYS A 211 9.02 -23.95 -11.24
CA LYS A 211 8.59 -22.99 -12.25
C LYS A 211 8.37 -21.63 -11.56
N PRO A 212 8.86 -20.51 -12.14
CA PRO A 212 8.59 -19.19 -11.60
C PRO A 212 7.09 -18.97 -11.34
N ARG A 213 6.79 -18.47 -10.15
CA ARG A 213 5.41 -18.13 -9.73
C ARG A 213 4.85 -17.04 -10.66
N ALA A 214 3.55 -17.09 -10.98
CA ALA A 214 2.93 -16.15 -11.90
C ALA A 214 3.19 -14.69 -11.52
N SER A 215 3.04 -14.33 -10.25
CA SER A 215 3.36 -12.97 -9.75
C SER A 215 4.79 -12.50 -10.06
N ILE A 216 5.80 -13.37 -9.94
CA ILE A 216 7.21 -13.03 -10.21
C ILE A 216 7.41 -12.84 -11.72
N VAL A 217 6.83 -13.72 -12.53
CA VAL A 217 6.89 -13.62 -14.00
C VAL A 217 6.25 -12.33 -14.46
N THR A 218 5.01 -12.06 -14.03
CA THR A 218 4.28 -10.84 -14.40
C THR A 218 5.00 -9.58 -13.94
N PHE A 219 5.53 -9.56 -12.71
CA PHE A 219 6.34 -8.45 -12.22
C PHE A 219 7.54 -8.17 -13.14
N ALA A 220 8.37 -9.18 -13.42
CA ALA A 220 9.56 -9.01 -14.24
C ALA A 220 9.21 -8.59 -15.69
N THR A 221 8.16 -9.17 -16.27
CA THR A 221 7.68 -8.81 -17.62
C THR A 221 7.24 -7.35 -17.68
N MET A 222 6.32 -6.93 -16.80
CA MET A 222 5.80 -5.55 -16.81
C MET A 222 6.91 -4.52 -16.53
N MET A 223 7.84 -4.83 -15.61
CA MET A 223 8.98 -3.95 -15.36
C MET A 223 9.89 -3.85 -16.59
N ASN A 224 10.20 -4.96 -17.27
CA ASN A 224 11.03 -4.95 -18.46
C ASN A 224 10.37 -4.20 -19.64
N GLU A 225 9.07 -4.34 -19.80
CA GLU A 225 8.29 -3.55 -20.77
C GLU A 225 8.41 -2.05 -20.47
N ALA A 226 8.24 -1.64 -19.22
CA ALA A 226 8.39 -0.25 -18.81
C ALA A 226 9.82 0.28 -19.01
N ILE A 227 10.83 -0.53 -18.68
CA ILE A 227 12.26 -0.21 -18.89
C ILE A 227 12.54 0.04 -20.37
N ALA A 228 12.05 -0.84 -21.26
CA ALA A 228 12.26 -0.73 -22.69
C ALA A 228 11.51 0.48 -23.32
N ALA A 229 10.36 0.85 -22.75
CA ALA A 229 9.55 1.96 -23.25
C ALA A 229 10.07 3.35 -22.83
N LEU A 230 10.90 3.45 -21.79
CA LEU A 230 11.36 4.72 -21.25
C LEU A 230 12.74 5.12 -21.86
N PRO A 231 12.79 6.15 -22.72
CA PRO A 231 13.98 6.47 -23.54
C PRO A 231 15.22 6.88 -22.74
N ASN A 232 15.04 7.30 -21.47
CA ASN A 232 16.12 7.75 -20.59
C ASN A 232 16.34 6.82 -19.38
N TRP A 233 16.00 5.53 -19.52
CA TRP A 233 16.20 4.56 -18.45
C TRP A 233 17.70 4.22 -18.26
N LYS A 234 18.37 5.02 -17.43
CA LYS A 234 19.79 4.84 -17.10
C LYS A 234 19.94 3.85 -15.96
N ALA A 235 20.10 2.57 -16.27
CA ALA A 235 20.45 1.56 -15.27
C ALA A 235 21.77 1.95 -14.58
N ALA A 236 21.91 1.64 -13.28
CA ALA A 236 23.20 1.72 -12.61
C ALA A 236 24.23 0.90 -13.40
N LYS A 237 25.37 1.50 -13.76
CA LYS A 237 26.55 0.75 -14.19
C LYS A 237 27.13 0.00 -13.01
#